data_AF-A0A067SRS7-F1
#
_entry.id   AF-A0A067SRS7-F1
#
_cell.length_a   1.000
_cell.length_b   1.000
_cell.length_c   1.000
_cell.angle_alpha   90.00
_cell.angle_beta   90.00
_cell.angle_gamma   90.00
#
_symmetry.space_group_name_H-M   'P 1'
#
loop_
_entity.id
_entity.type
_entity.pdbx_description
1 polymer ?
#
loop_
_entity_poly.entity_id
_entity_poly.type
_entity_poly.pdbx_seq_one_letter_code
_entity_poly.pdbx_strand_id
1 'polypeptide(L)'
;MARFEIVSFLALAMVVLFYRVDAAPIGQSIQVQNNQLGNFTCNVERLQTIVGLGKSAKSIQKAIKAAGSDTATTSQLQTAAGGITSAQAGVNTILQALFTGQTAPANARQQVGDGLNVATTALNSANSTNIDVTSAIATAQSAVAGTLAAGEKVLSECN
;
A
#
# COMPACT_ATOMS: atom_id res chain seq x y z
N MET A 1 -25.68 -33.16 67.33
CA MET A 1 -24.47 -32.32 67.35
C MET A 1 -24.40 -31.68 65.97
N ALA A 2 -24.97 -30.48 65.81
CA ALA A 2 -24.24 -29.20 65.66
C ALA A 2 -23.38 -29.17 64.36
N ARG A 3 -23.55 -28.23 63.42
CA ARG A 3 -24.04 -26.83 63.49
C ARG A 3 -24.92 -26.48 62.24
N PHE A 4 -25.95 -25.62 62.29
CA PHE A 4 -25.95 -24.15 62.54
C PHE A 4 -25.04 -23.42 61.50
N GLU A 5 -25.39 -22.40 60.70
CA GLU A 5 -26.59 -21.57 60.39
C GLU A 5 -26.44 -21.00 58.94
N ILE A 6 -27.34 -20.27 58.27
CA ILE A 6 -28.69 -19.73 58.57
C ILE A 6 -29.55 -19.68 57.28
N VAL A 7 -30.84 -19.31 57.37
CA VAL A 7 -31.68 -18.89 56.23
C VAL A 7 -32.19 -17.46 56.45
N SER A 8 -32.07 -16.62 55.40
CA SER A 8 -32.88 -15.44 55.06
C SER A 8 -33.30 -14.44 56.17
N PHE A 9 -32.80 -13.21 56.08
CA PHE A 9 -33.62 -12.02 56.37
C PHE A 9 -33.38 -10.91 55.33
N LEU A 10 -34.48 -10.40 54.77
CA LEU A 10 -34.52 -9.24 53.90
C LEU A 10 -34.20 -7.97 54.71
N ALA A 11 -33.51 -6.99 54.10
CA ALA A 11 -34.10 -5.68 53.80
C ALA A 11 -33.10 -4.68 53.16
N LEU A 12 -33.36 -4.36 51.89
CA LEU A 12 -33.52 -2.99 51.40
C LEU A 12 -32.50 -1.90 51.84
N ALA A 13 -31.40 -1.75 51.11
CA ALA A 13 -30.72 -0.46 50.95
C ALA A 13 -30.00 -0.37 49.58
N MET A 14 -30.30 0.71 48.83
CA MET A 14 -29.34 1.57 48.10
C MET A 14 -28.00 0.96 47.65
N VAL A 15 -27.58 0.98 46.37
CA VAL A 15 -27.80 2.01 45.33
C VAL A 15 -27.71 1.37 43.92
N VAL A 16 -28.66 1.72 43.04
CA VAL A 16 -28.48 1.61 41.58
C VAL A 16 -27.50 2.69 41.13
N LEU A 17 -26.24 2.33 40.85
CA LEU A 17 -25.18 3.06 40.13
C LEU A 17 -23.98 2.08 40.13
N PHE A 18 -23.32 1.70 39.04
CA PHE A 18 -23.15 2.36 37.76
C PHE A 18 -23.22 1.37 36.59
N TYR A 19 -24.30 1.43 35.80
CA TYR A 19 -24.21 1.04 34.39
C TYR A 19 -23.38 2.10 33.66
N ARG A 20 -22.04 1.96 33.66
CA ARG A 20 -21.19 2.60 32.66
C ARG A 20 -21.36 1.84 31.35
N VAL A 21 -22.52 2.05 30.71
CA VAL A 21 -22.55 2.02 29.25
C VAL A 21 -21.71 3.22 28.85
N ASP A 22 -20.43 2.98 28.59
CA ASP A 22 -19.61 3.94 27.84
C ASP A 22 -20.22 4.01 26.45
N ALA A 23 -21.14 4.96 26.30
CA ALA A 23 -21.58 5.46 25.02
C ALA A 23 -20.36 6.11 24.36
N ALA A 24 -19.53 5.28 23.74
CA ALA A 24 -18.48 5.71 22.84
C ALA A 24 -19.11 6.75 21.91
N PRO A 25 -18.52 7.97 21.81
CA PRO A 25 -19.21 9.09 21.20
C PRO A 25 -19.61 8.72 19.77
N ILE A 26 -20.93 8.61 19.54
CA ILE A 26 -21.53 8.41 18.22
C ILE A 26 -21.51 9.77 17.50
N GLY A 27 -20.29 10.31 17.35
CA GLY A 27 -20.00 11.68 17.03
C GLY A 27 -18.94 11.73 15.92
N GLN A 28 -19.43 11.74 14.68
CA GLN A 28 -18.72 12.17 13.48
C GLN A 28 -17.43 11.40 13.12
N SER A 29 -17.61 10.29 12.39
CA SER A 29 -16.63 9.88 11.36
C SER A 29 -17.26 9.51 10.01
N ILE A 30 -18.50 9.98 9.73
CA ILE A 30 -19.05 10.04 8.36
C ILE A 30 -18.38 11.19 7.59
N GLN A 31 -17.06 11.12 7.43
CA GLN A 31 -16.23 12.00 6.60
C GLN A 31 -15.13 11.22 5.85
N VAL A 32 -14.98 9.91 6.06
CA VAL A 32 -13.91 9.10 5.43
C VAL A 32 -14.31 8.48 4.08
N GLN A 33 -15.62 8.28 3.82
CA GLN A 33 -16.05 7.53 2.63
C GLN A 33 -16.08 8.33 1.31
N ASN A 34 -16.15 9.66 1.33
CA ASN A 34 -16.24 10.46 0.09
C ASN A 34 -14.89 10.94 -0.46
N ASN A 35 -13.86 11.11 0.38
CA ASN A 35 -12.54 11.54 -0.09
C ASN A 35 -11.72 10.40 -0.71
N GLN A 36 -12.00 9.14 -0.33
CA GLN A 36 -11.29 7.99 -0.90
C GLN A 36 -11.60 7.72 -2.38
N LEU A 37 -12.66 8.29 -2.96
CA LEU A 37 -12.87 8.33 -4.42
C LEU A 37 -12.32 9.61 -5.07
N GLY A 38 -11.74 10.53 -4.29
CA GLY A 38 -10.87 11.61 -4.74
C GLY A 38 -11.54 12.76 -5.51
N ASN A 39 -10.98 13.97 -5.38
CA ASN A 39 -11.19 14.99 -6.41
C ASN A 39 -10.59 14.50 -7.75
N PHE A 40 -10.95 15.09 -8.88
CA PHE A 40 -10.49 14.67 -10.21
C PHE A 40 -8.96 14.44 -10.30
N THR A 41 -8.16 15.33 -9.71
CA THR A 41 -6.68 15.22 -9.66
C THR A 41 -6.22 13.93 -8.98
N CYS A 42 -6.89 13.49 -7.92
CA CYS A 42 -6.55 12.25 -7.23
C CYS A 42 -6.79 11.00 -8.06
N ASN A 43 -7.87 10.98 -8.84
CA ASN A 43 -8.11 9.89 -9.77
C ASN A 43 -7.11 9.91 -10.93
N VAL A 44 -6.68 11.10 -11.36
CA VAL A 44 -5.60 11.27 -12.33
C VAL A 44 -4.26 10.76 -11.80
N GLU A 45 -3.82 11.12 -10.59
CA GLU A 45 -2.52 10.70 -10.05
C GLU A 45 -2.50 9.20 -9.67
N ARG A 46 -3.62 8.65 -9.21
CA ARG A 46 -3.78 7.19 -9.05
C ARG A 46 -3.72 6.45 -10.39
N LEU A 47 -4.38 6.98 -11.42
CA LEU A 47 -4.30 6.41 -12.77
C LEU A 47 -2.88 6.51 -13.33
N GLN A 48 -2.17 7.62 -13.12
CA GLN A 48 -0.76 7.78 -13.47
C GLN A 48 0.11 6.75 -12.74
N THR A 49 -0.15 6.46 -11.47
CA THR A 49 0.55 5.40 -10.71
C THR A 49 0.32 4.02 -11.34
N ILE A 50 -0.93 3.66 -11.68
CA ILE A 50 -1.28 2.38 -12.31
C ILE A 50 -0.62 2.24 -13.70
N VAL A 51 -0.75 3.26 -14.55
CA VAL A 51 -0.14 3.30 -15.89
C VAL A 51 1.39 3.31 -15.79
N GLY A 52 1.94 4.01 -14.79
CA GLY A 52 3.36 4.06 -14.48
C GLY A 52 3.93 2.69 -14.11
N LEU A 53 3.26 1.92 -13.25
CA LEU A 53 3.64 0.55 -12.92
C LEU A 53 3.68 -0.36 -14.17
N GLY A 54 2.71 -0.21 -15.07
CA GLY A 54 2.70 -0.93 -16.36
C GLY A 54 3.86 -0.51 -17.29
N LYS A 55 4.14 0.79 -17.40
CA LYS A 55 5.28 1.33 -18.16
C LYS A 55 6.61 0.84 -17.58
N SER A 56 6.75 0.87 -16.25
CA SER A 56 7.92 0.43 -15.49
C SER A 56 8.22 -1.05 -15.74
N ALA A 57 7.22 -1.92 -15.57
CA ALA A 57 7.36 -3.35 -15.88
C ALA A 57 7.82 -3.58 -17.34
N LYS A 58 7.23 -2.86 -18.30
CA LYS A 58 7.60 -2.96 -19.73
C LYS A 58 9.01 -2.45 -20.02
N SER A 59 9.47 -1.38 -19.37
CA SER A 59 10.84 -0.87 -19.52
C SER A 59 11.87 -1.81 -18.88
N ILE A 60 11.60 -2.35 -17.68
CA ILE A 60 12.48 -3.34 -17.03
C ILE A 60 12.58 -4.61 -17.90
N GLN A 61 11.46 -5.11 -18.43
CA GLN A 61 11.45 -6.24 -19.37
C GLN A 61 12.25 -5.98 -20.65
N LYS A 62 12.31 -4.74 -21.15
CA LYS A 62 13.20 -4.37 -22.25
C LYS A 62 14.68 -4.39 -21.83
N ALA A 63 15.00 -3.87 -20.65
CA ALA A 63 16.36 -3.90 -20.11
C ALA A 63 16.86 -5.33 -19.88
N ILE A 64 16.01 -6.24 -19.36
CA ILE A 64 16.34 -7.67 -19.22
C ILE A 64 16.70 -8.28 -20.58
N LYS A 65 15.91 -7.99 -21.62
CA LYS A 65 16.20 -8.49 -22.98
C LYS A 65 17.46 -7.90 -23.58
N ALA A 66 17.78 -6.64 -23.28
CA ALA A 66 19.01 -6.00 -23.73
C ALA A 66 20.25 -6.59 -23.02
N ALA A 67 20.17 -6.85 -21.71
CA ALA A 67 21.27 -7.41 -20.90
C ALA A 67 21.72 -8.81 -21.39
N GLY A 68 20.80 -9.59 -21.97
CA GLY A 68 21.12 -10.83 -22.67
C GLY A 68 21.78 -11.87 -21.75
N SER A 69 23.07 -12.13 -21.95
CA SER A 69 23.85 -13.09 -21.17
C SER A 69 24.58 -12.49 -19.96
N ASP A 70 24.47 -11.17 -19.72
CA ASP A 70 24.98 -10.54 -18.50
C ASP A 70 24.11 -10.95 -17.31
N THR A 71 24.55 -11.97 -16.58
CA THR A 71 23.81 -12.55 -15.45
C THR A 71 23.74 -11.63 -14.24
N ALA A 72 24.76 -10.79 -14.01
CA ALA A 72 24.78 -9.83 -12.92
C ALA A 72 23.74 -8.72 -13.14
N THR A 73 23.75 -8.10 -14.31
CA THR A 73 22.76 -7.09 -14.71
C THR A 73 21.36 -7.68 -14.75
N THR A 74 21.20 -8.87 -15.35
CA THR A 74 19.91 -9.55 -15.44
C THR A 74 19.33 -9.86 -14.06
N SER A 75 20.16 -10.28 -13.09
CA SER A 75 19.71 -10.54 -11.71
C SER A 75 19.17 -9.28 -11.03
N GLN A 76 19.86 -8.13 -11.15
CA GLN A 76 19.36 -6.86 -10.61
C GLN A 76 18.05 -6.43 -11.27
N LEU A 77 17.94 -6.58 -12.60
CA LEU A 77 16.73 -6.25 -13.33
C LEU A 77 15.55 -7.20 -13.01
N GLN A 78 15.81 -8.47 -12.70
CA GLN A 78 14.81 -9.40 -12.20
C GLN A 78 14.32 -9.02 -10.80
N THR A 79 15.22 -8.61 -9.88
CA THR A 79 14.85 -8.04 -8.58
C THR A 79 13.97 -6.79 -8.77
N ALA A 80 14.31 -5.93 -9.73
CA ALA A 80 13.49 -4.75 -10.03
C ALA A 80 12.09 -5.12 -10.57
N ALA A 81 12.00 -6.12 -11.45
CA ALA A 81 10.72 -6.64 -11.93
C ALA A 81 9.87 -7.26 -10.80
N GLY A 82 10.51 -7.94 -9.83
CA GLY A 82 9.87 -8.43 -8.61
C GLY A 82 9.30 -7.30 -7.75
N GLY A 83 10.05 -6.21 -7.56
CA GLY A 83 9.58 -5.01 -6.87
C GLY A 83 8.33 -4.41 -7.50
N ILE A 84 8.33 -4.21 -8.83
CA ILE A 84 7.15 -3.71 -9.56
C ILE A 84 5.97 -4.69 -9.49
N THR A 85 6.23 -6.00 -9.52
CA THR A 85 5.18 -7.03 -9.37
C THR A 85 4.53 -6.96 -7.98
N SER A 86 5.33 -6.77 -6.92
CA SER A 86 4.82 -6.57 -5.55
C SER A 86 3.99 -5.29 -5.45
N ALA A 87 4.45 -4.18 -6.05
CA ALA A 87 3.69 -2.94 -6.06
C ALA A 87 2.35 -3.08 -6.83
N GLN A 88 2.32 -3.82 -7.94
CA GLN A 88 1.08 -4.14 -8.66
C GLN A 88 0.12 -5.00 -7.81
N ALA A 89 0.62 -5.93 -6.99
CA ALA A 89 -0.19 -6.71 -6.06
C ALA A 89 -0.79 -5.83 -4.93
N GLY A 90 0.00 -4.90 -4.39
CA GLY A 90 -0.48 -3.88 -3.45
C GLY A 90 -1.60 -3.01 -4.05
N VAL A 91 -1.41 -2.51 -5.27
CA VAL A 91 -2.45 -1.78 -6.03
C VAL A 91 -3.70 -2.62 -6.24
N ASN A 92 -3.58 -3.90 -6.62
CA ASN A 92 -4.74 -4.78 -6.80
C ASN A 92 -5.54 -4.95 -5.50
N THR A 93 -4.84 -5.08 -4.36
CA THR A 93 -5.48 -5.17 -3.03
C THR A 93 -6.20 -3.86 -2.66
N ILE A 94 -5.61 -2.71 -2.97
CA ILE A 94 -6.26 -1.39 -2.80
C ILE A 94 -7.52 -1.30 -3.67
N LEU A 95 -7.45 -1.69 -4.95
CA LEU A 95 -8.59 -1.63 -5.87
C LEU A 95 -9.75 -2.55 -5.41
N GLN A 96 -9.45 -3.74 -4.90
CA GLN A 96 -10.47 -4.65 -4.35
C GLN A 96 -11.13 -4.09 -3.08
N ALA A 97 -10.36 -3.49 -2.18
CA ALA A 97 -10.89 -2.82 -0.99
C ALA A 97 -11.83 -1.66 -1.38
N LEU A 98 -11.37 -0.77 -2.28
CA LEU A 98 -12.17 0.36 -2.76
C LEU A 98 -13.45 -0.10 -3.49
N PHE A 99 -13.38 -1.16 -4.30
CA PHE A 99 -14.55 -1.75 -4.97
C PHE A 99 -15.59 -2.29 -4.00
N THR A 100 -15.18 -2.73 -2.81
CA THR A 100 -16.07 -3.16 -1.72
C THR A 100 -16.45 -2.05 -0.74
N GLY A 101 -16.13 -0.78 -1.04
CA GLY A 101 -16.42 0.38 -0.20
C GLY A 101 -15.55 0.48 1.07
N GLN A 102 -14.50 -0.33 1.17
CA GLN A 102 -13.53 -0.30 2.26
C GLN A 102 -12.43 0.75 1.98
N THR A 103 -11.78 1.22 3.04
CA THR A 103 -10.63 2.11 2.91
C THR A 103 -9.40 1.38 2.37
N ALA A 104 -8.57 2.07 1.59
CA ALA A 104 -7.31 1.54 1.07
C ALA A 104 -6.40 0.98 2.20
N PRO A 105 -6.15 -0.35 2.26
CA PRO A 105 -5.45 -0.96 3.39
C PRO A 105 -4.03 -0.41 3.57
N ALA A 106 -3.62 -0.18 4.82
CA ALA A 106 -2.32 0.42 5.13
C ALA A 106 -1.14 -0.47 4.68
N ASN A 107 -1.25 -1.78 4.90
CA ASN A 107 -0.29 -2.77 4.41
C ASN A 107 -0.18 -2.79 2.88
N ALA A 108 -1.31 -2.67 2.16
CA ALA A 108 -1.31 -2.63 0.71
C ALA A 108 -0.67 -1.34 0.18
N ARG A 109 -0.91 -0.20 0.82
CA ARG A 109 -0.22 1.08 0.52
C ARG A 109 1.29 0.98 0.76
N GLN A 110 1.69 0.39 1.90
CA GLN A 110 3.10 0.14 2.21
C GLN A 110 3.76 -0.75 1.15
N GLN A 111 3.08 -1.84 0.73
CA GLN A 111 3.58 -2.74 -0.31
C GLN A 111 3.83 -2.06 -1.67
N VAL A 112 3.03 -1.05 -2.03
CA VAL A 112 3.28 -0.22 -3.24
C VAL A 112 4.59 0.55 -3.09
N GLY A 113 4.79 1.23 -1.95
CA GLY A 113 6.01 1.98 -1.64
C GLY A 113 7.25 1.09 -1.61
N ASP A 114 7.19 -0.03 -0.86
CA ASP A 114 8.29 -0.99 -0.74
C ASP A 114 8.67 -1.59 -2.10
N GLY A 115 7.68 -1.97 -2.91
CA GLY A 115 7.92 -2.53 -4.24
C GLY A 115 8.59 -1.54 -5.20
N LEU A 116 8.19 -0.26 -5.17
CA LEU A 116 8.83 0.81 -5.93
C LEU A 116 10.26 1.12 -5.43
N ASN A 117 10.48 1.08 -4.11
CA ASN A 117 11.80 1.29 -3.51
C ASN A 117 12.78 0.15 -3.85
N VAL A 118 12.32 -1.11 -3.77
CA VAL A 118 13.07 -2.29 -4.23
C VAL A 118 13.42 -2.16 -5.72
N ALA A 119 12.45 -1.76 -6.55
CA ALA A 119 12.68 -1.57 -7.98
C ALA A 119 13.72 -0.48 -8.27
N THR A 120 13.64 0.65 -7.57
CA THR A 120 14.59 1.78 -7.69
C THR A 120 15.99 1.37 -7.24
N THR A 121 16.11 0.72 -6.08
CA THR A 121 17.41 0.28 -5.52
C THR A 121 18.12 -0.73 -6.43
N ALA A 122 17.38 -1.71 -6.96
CA ALA A 122 17.93 -2.71 -7.86
C ALA A 122 18.30 -2.11 -9.23
N LEU A 123 17.48 -1.20 -9.78
CA LEU A 123 17.82 -0.46 -11.01
C LEU A 123 19.05 0.46 -10.86
N ASN A 124 19.29 1.01 -9.67
CA ASN A 124 20.49 1.81 -9.40
C ASN A 124 21.74 0.94 -9.17
N SER A 125 21.56 -0.35 -8.89
CA SER A 125 22.63 -1.34 -8.72
C SER A 125 22.98 -2.08 -10.02
N ALA A 126 22.05 -2.11 -10.99
CA ALA A 126 22.27 -2.61 -12.34
C ALA A 126 23.24 -1.68 -13.10
N ASN A 127 24.32 -2.25 -13.65
CA ASN A 127 25.34 -1.52 -14.40
C ASN A 127 25.83 -2.36 -15.57
N SER A 128 26.16 -1.75 -16.71
CA SER A 128 26.71 -2.47 -17.86
C SER A 128 27.67 -1.58 -18.64
N THR A 129 28.64 -2.21 -19.31
CA THR A 129 29.52 -1.53 -20.28
C THR A 129 28.91 -1.46 -21.68
N ASN A 130 27.82 -2.18 -21.94
CA ASN A 130 27.08 -2.11 -23.19
C ASN A 130 26.15 -0.89 -23.19
N ILE A 131 26.31 -0.01 -24.18
CA ILE A 131 25.57 1.25 -24.32
C ILE A 131 24.05 1.06 -24.44
N ASP A 132 23.59 0.01 -25.13
CA ASP A 132 22.17 -0.28 -25.33
C ASP A 132 21.52 -0.76 -24.03
N VAL A 133 22.27 -1.55 -23.24
CA VAL A 133 21.85 -2.02 -21.92
C VAL A 133 21.74 -0.85 -20.95
N THR A 134 22.75 0.01 -20.90
CA THR A 134 22.76 1.21 -20.05
C THR A 134 21.64 2.19 -20.43
N SER A 135 21.37 2.38 -21.73
CA SER A 135 20.22 3.16 -22.22
C SER A 135 18.87 2.56 -21.81
N ALA A 136 18.75 1.23 -21.85
CA ALA A 136 17.54 0.53 -21.40
C ALA A 136 17.35 0.60 -19.87
N ILE A 137 18.43 0.51 -19.08
CA ILE A 137 18.42 0.72 -17.62
C ILE A 137 17.96 2.14 -17.30
N ALA A 138 18.54 3.16 -17.93
CA ALA A 138 18.13 4.57 -17.73
C ALA A 138 16.65 4.81 -18.09
N THR A 139 16.16 4.17 -19.15
CA THR A 139 14.74 4.20 -19.54
C THR A 139 13.83 3.53 -18.49
N ALA A 140 14.30 2.48 -17.83
CA ALA A 140 13.60 1.82 -16.74
C ALA A 140 13.62 2.66 -15.45
N GLN A 141 14.77 3.23 -15.07
CA GLN A 141 14.91 4.18 -13.95
C GLN A 141 13.94 5.36 -14.10
N SER A 142 13.90 6.00 -15.27
CA SER A 142 12.99 7.11 -15.55
C SER A 142 11.50 6.70 -15.44
N ALA A 143 11.14 5.50 -15.89
CA ALA A 143 9.77 4.99 -15.75
C ALA A 143 9.39 4.74 -14.27
N VAL A 144 10.28 4.13 -13.48
CA VAL A 144 10.04 3.87 -12.05
C VAL A 144 9.99 5.19 -11.27
N ALA A 145 10.92 6.11 -11.50
CA ALA A 145 10.93 7.43 -10.84
C ALA A 145 9.65 8.23 -11.13
N GLY A 146 9.17 8.24 -12.38
CA GLY A 146 7.89 8.88 -12.71
C GLY A 146 6.67 8.20 -12.06
N THR A 147 6.75 6.88 -11.82
CA THR A 147 5.70 6.12 -11.11
C THR A 147 5.71 6.43 -9.61
N LEU A 148 6.90 6.55 -9.02
CA LEU A 148 7.08 6.93 -7.62
C LEU A 148 6.56 8.34 -7.36
N ALA A 149 6.92 9.31 -8.21
CA ALA A 149 6.44 10.70 -8.09
C ALA A 149 4.91 10.82 -8.20
N ALA A 150 4.25 10.04 -9.06
CA ALA A 150 2.79 9.96 -9.11
C ALA A 150 2.21 9.37 -7.81
N GLY A 151 2.84 8.33 -7.26
CA GLY A 151 2.44 7.75 -5.98
C GLY A 151 2.60 8.72 -4.80
N GLU A 152 3.69 9.49 -4.76
CA GLU A 152 3.94 10.54 -3.76
C GLU A 152 2.89 11.65 -3.83
N LYS A 153 2.50 12.08 -5.03
CA LYS A 153 1.38 13.03 -5.20
C LYS A 153 0.06 12.50 -4.66
N VAL A 154 -0.24 11.21 -4.85
CA VAL A 154 -1.43 10.60 -4.23
C VAL A 154 -1.39 10.71 -2.70
N LEU A 155 -0.21 10.66 -2.08
CA LEU A 155 -0.08 10.86 -0.63
C LEU A 155 -0.23 12.33 -0.22
N SER A 156 0.25 13.29 -1.02
CA SER A 156 0.15 14.72 -0.69
C SER A 156 -1.19 15.38 -1.04
N GLU A 157 -1.88 14.91 -2.08
CA GLU A 157 -3.06 15.58 -2.67
C GLU A 157 -4.40 14.91 -2.32
N CYS A 158 -4.41 13.69 -1.75
CA CYS A 158 -5.60 12.83 -1.69
C CYS A 158 -6.02 12.35 -0.29
N ASN A 159 -5.99 13.26 0.68
CA ASN A 159 -6.50 13.05 2.04
C ASN A 159 -8.04 12.94 2.09
#